data_AF-A0A962UT70-F1
#
_entry.id   AF-A0A962UT70-F1
#
_cell.length_a   1.000
_cell.length_b   1.000
_cell.length_c   1.000
_cell.angle_alpha   90.00
_cell.angle_beta   90.00
_cell.angle_gamma   90.00
#
_symmetry.space_group_name_H-M   'P 1'
#
loop_
_entity.id
_entity.type
_entity.pdbx_description
1 polymer ?
#
loop_
_entity_poly.entity_id
_entity_poly.type
_entity_poly.pdbx_seq_one_letter_code
_entity_poly.pdbx_strand_id
1 'polypeptide(L)'
;MFSEPVYNAYPLLSFTDATVAARHAVLAAEIGTVTADDSDGLTALVADWLQQCIQLRARDDRNSAIDAACRYLLLAQCPRAADCGAAAASPAGSGLPCNRVVEWFHFAANEFRRAQLLARAAQCYFNSAARALQLAAAASIAADVASSMDMGLRSASQARSMLQQVGNDEDANTAHALRMDLKRRAHSLNGRWLGYLSLLVWGGLTRYGTRAARWWITLTAALAAMTVAYASFTTSVSASDSSSLYEALLLHNGLGARSWLTPAYLAVVNLFTFGSYTNLTPQNWFGEAILMVQALVSFFWITTGATFLTRR
;
A
#
# COMPACT_ATOMS: atom_id res chain seq x y z
N MET A 1 17.68 2.37 -5.68
CA MET A 1 16.44 3.16 -5.81
C MET A 1 15.29 2.17 -5.90
N PHE A 2 14.48 2.01 -4.85
CA PHE A 2 13.34 1.08 -4.88
C PHE A 2 12.21 1.72 -5.68
N SER A 3 11.65 1.03 -6.67
CA SER A 3 10.47 1.51 -7.38
C SER A 3 9.33 1.73 -6.39
N GLU A 4 8.63 2.86 -6.51
CA GLU A 4 7.44 3.09 -5.70
C GLU A 4 6.36 2.05 -6.06
N PRO A 5 5.66 1.49 -5.07
CA PRO A 5 4.59 0.53 -5.33
C PRO A 5 3.49 1.17 -6.17
N VAL A 6 3.07 0.48 -7.23
CA VAL A 6 1.91 0.88 -8.00
C VAL A 6 0.67 0.27 -7.34
N TYR A 7 -0.18 1.13 -6.78
CA TYR A 7 -1.50 0.74 -6.30
C TYR A 7 -2.49 0.90 -7.44
N ASN A 8 -3.06 -0.21 -7.90
CA ASN A 8 -4.11 -0.19 -8.90
C ASN A 8 -5.40 0.34 -8.27
N ALA A 9 -5.98 1.36 -8.90
CA ALA A 9 -7.30 1.84 -8.51
C ALA A 9 -8.34 0.72 -8.72
N TYR A 10 -9.34 0.67 -7.84
CA TYR A 10 -10.47 -0.21 -8.05
C TYR A 10 -11.23 0.20 -9.30
N PRO A 11 -11.53 -0.73 -10.22
CA PRO A 11 -12.36 -0.45 -11.38
C PRO A 11 -13.81 -0.28 -10.92
N LEU A 12 -14.20 0.96 -10.66
CA LEU A 12 -15.54 1.35 -10.22
C LEU A 12 -16.48 1.53 -11.43
N LEU A 13 -16.51 0.52 -12.30
CA LEU A 13 -17.26 0.52 -13.56
C LEU A 13 -18.51 -0.37 -13.51
N SER A 14 -18.56 -1.31 -12.57
CA SER A 14 -19.70 -2.22 -12.40
C SER A 14 -20.18 -2.27 -10.95
N PHE A 15 -21.50 -2.19 -10.80
CA PHE A 15 -22.19 -2.15 -9.50
C PHE A 15 -23.12 -3.35 -9.37
N THR A 16 -23.04 -4.02 -8.23
CA THR A 16 -23.93 -5.13 -7.87
C THR A 16 -25.29 -4.64 -7.39
N ASP A 17 -25.33 -3.44 -6.81
CA ASP A 17 -26.57 -2.76 -6.44
C ASP A 17 -27.22 -2.18 -7.71
N ALA A 18 -28.41 -2.67 -8.04
CA ALA A 18 -29.14 -2.28 -9.25
C ALA A 18 -29.52 -0.79 -9.27
N THR A 19 -29.79 -0.19 -8.12
CA THR A 19 -30.11 1.23 -8.01
C THR A 19 -28.89 2.06 -8.34
N VAL A 20 -27.72 1.69 -7.80
CA VAL A 20 -26.45 2.37 -8.12
C VAL A 20 -26.12 2.19 -9.60
N ALA A 21 -26.25 0.98 -10.14
CA ALA A 21 -25.98 0.69 -11.55
C ALA A 21 -26.85 1.55 -12.49
N ALA A 22 -28.16 1.62 -12.23
CA ALA A 22 -29.09 2.43 -13.03
C ALA A 22 -28.77 3.93 -12.95
N ARG A 23 -28.52 4.46 -11.74
CA ARG A 23 -28.19 5.88 -11.54
C ARG A 23 -26.87 6.25 -12.20
N HIS A 24 -25.85 5.41 -12.02
CA HIS A 24 -24.55 5.61 -12.64
C HIS A 24 -24.65 5.60 -14.17
N ALA A 25 -25.43 4.68 -14.76
CA ALA A 25 -25.61 4.62 -16.21
C ALA A 25 -26.28 5.88 -16.78
N VAL A 26 -27.32 6.40 -16.12
CA VAL A 26 -28.00 7.63 -16.54
C VAL A 26 -27.05 8.83 -16.51
N LEU A 27 -26.33 9.02 -15.40
CA LEU A 27 -25.38 10.13 -15.25
C LEU A 27 -24.16 9.98 -16.18
N ALA A 28 -23.72 8.74 -16.44
CA ALA A 28 -22.65 8.47 -17.39
C ALA A 28 -23.05 8.82 -18.82
N ALA A 29 -24.31 8.58 -19.20
CA ALA A 29 -24.84 9.02 -20.49
C ALA A 29 -24.89 10.55 -20.56
N GLU A 30 -25.34 11.21 -19.49
CA GLU A 30 -25.42 12.68 -19.41
C GLU A 30 -24.05 13.34 -19.60
N ILE A 31 -23.03 12.98 -18.82
CA ILE A 31 -21.67 13.52 -19.00
C ILE A 31 -21.06 13.13 -20.36
N GLY A 32 -21.47 11.99 -20.92
CA GLY A 32 -21.07 11.54 -22.25
C GLY A 32 -21.67 12.37 -23.40
N THR A 33 -22.74 13.13 -23.17
CA THR A 33 -23.32 14.04 -24.18
C THR A 33 -22.47 15.29 -24.40
N VAL A 34 -21.63 15.65 -23.42
CA VAL A 34 -20.72 16.79 -23.53
C VAL A 34 -19.52 16.39 -24.37
N THR A 35 -19.40 16.99 -25.56
CA THR A 35 -18.36 16.63 -26.53
C THR A 35 -16.96 17.02 -26.06
N ALA A 36 -15.94 16.49 -26.75
CA ALA A 36 -14.53 16.81 -26.48
C ALA A 36 -14.22 18.32 -26.57
N ASP A 37 -14.99 19.06 -27.39
CA ASP A 37 -14.74 20.47 -27.68
C ASP A 37 -15.62 21.42 -26.85
N ASP A 38 -16.66 20.90 -26.17
CA ASP A 38 -17.59 21.71 -25.37
C ASP A 38 -17.10 21.89 -23.92
N SER A 39 -16.07 22.73 -23.74
CA SER A 39 -15.52 23.05 -22.41
C SER A 39 -16.50 23.83 -21.54
N ASP A 40 -17.31 24.69 -22.14
CA ASP A 40 -18.26 25.55 -21.43
C ASP A 40 -19.46 24.74 -20.94
N GLY A 41 -19.97 23.84 -21.79
CA GLY A 41 -21.00 22.87 -21.40
C GLY A 41 -20.52 21.94 -20.29
N LEU A 42 -19.26 21.46 -20.35
CA LEU A 42 -18.69 20.64 -19.28
C LEU A 42 -18.59 21.42 -17.97
N THR A 43 -18.14 22.67 -18.03
CA THR A 43 -18.00 23.53 -16.85
C THR A 43 -19.36 23.82 -16.20
N ALA A 44 -20.37 24.12 -17.01
CA ALA A 44 -21.74 24.33 -16.54
C ALA A 44 -22.31 23.06 -15.90
N LEU A 45 -22.11 21.89 -16.53
CA LEU A 45 -22.55 20.60 -16.00
C LEU A 45 -21.88 20.28 -14.66
N VAL A 46 -20.56 20.48 -14.55
CA VAL A 46 -19.81 20.26 -13.31
C VAL A 46 -20.35 21.17 -12.20
N ALA A 47 -20.59 22.46 -12.49
CA ALA A 47 -21.13 23.40 -11.51
C ALA A 47 -22.53 23.00 -11.05
N ASP A 48 -23.41 22.62 -11.98
CA ASP A 48 -24.76 22.16 -11.68
C ASP A 48 -24.74 20.89 -10.83
N TRP A 49 -23.96 19.87 -11.22
CA TRP A 49 -23.83 18.63 -10.46
C TRP A 49 -23.29 18.86 -9.04
N LEU A 50 -22.31 19.75 -8.87
CA LEU A 50 -21.81 20.09 -7.54
C LEU A 50 -22.88 20.78 -6.69
N GLN A 51 -23.67 21.67 -7.27
CA GLN A 51 -24.80 22.32 -6.59
C GLN A 51 -25.89 21.30 -6.22
N GLN A 52 -26.23 20.39 -7.13
CA GLN A 52 -27.15 19.29 -6.84
C GLN A 52 -26.62 18.41 -5.70
N CYS A 53 -25.33 18.07 -5.67
CA CYS A 53 -24.74 17.31 -4.56
C CYS A 53 -24.89 18.03 -3.21
N ILE A 54 -24.74 19.36 -3.15
CA ILE A 54 -24.96 20.14 -1.93
C ILE A 54 -26.43 20.01 -1.49
N GLN A 55 -27.39 20.14 -2.41
CA GLN A 55 -28.81 20.00 -2.11
C GLN A 55 -29.19 18.58 -1.67
N LEU A 56 -28.64 17.55 -2.33
CA LEU A 56 -28.86 16.14 -2.02
C LEU A 56 -28.25 15.73 -0.68
N ARG A 57 -27.17 16.38 -0.24
CA ARG A 57 -26.59 16.19 1.09
C ARG A 57 -27.48 16.71 2.20
N ALA A 58 -28.24 17.78 1.96
CA ALA A 58 -29.19 18.30 2.93
C ALA A 58 -30.38 17.34 3.15
N ARG A 59 -30.62 16.40 2.23
CA ARG A 59 -31.66 15.37 2.35
C ARG A 59 -31.08 14.14 3.05
N ASP A 60 -31.73 13.69 4.12
CA ASP A 60 -31.29 12.51 4.88
C ASP A 60 -31.96 11.22 4.38
N ASP A 61 -31.75 10.90 3.09
CA ASP A 61 -32.28 9.68 2.48
C ASP A 61 -31.25 8.94 1.64
N ARG A 62 -31.41 7.61 1.57
CA ARG A 62 -30.46 6.71 0.89
C ARG A 62 -30.35 7.02 -0.61
N ASN A 63 -31.44 7.38 -1.28
CA ASN A 63 -31.43 7.59 -2.72
C ASN A 63 -30.70 8.88 -3.08
N SER A 64 -30.93 9.96 -2.34
CA SER A 64 -30.17 11.21 -2.48
C SER A 64 -28.68 11.00 -2.22
N ALA A 65 -28.33 10.16 -1.24
CA ALA A 65 -26.93 9.79 -0.99
C ALA A 65 -26.31 9.02 -2.18
N ILE A 66 -27.02 8.02 -2.73
CA ILE A 66 -26.54 7.30 -3.93
C ILE A 66 -26.36 8.26 -5.11
N ASP A 67 -27.32 9.16 -5.32
CA ASP A 67 -27.32 10.08 -6.44
C ASP A 67 -26.14 11.08 -6.37
N ALA A 68 -25.87 11.62 -5.17
CA ALA A 68 -24.69 12.44 -4.92
C ALA A 68 -23.38 11.63 -5.06
N ALA A 69 -23.35 10.39 -4.58
CA ALA A 69 -22.18 9.51 -4.69
C ALA A 69 -21.79 9.25 -6.15
N CYS A 70 -22.77 8.94 -7.01
CA CYS A 70 -22.55 8.68 -8.42
C CYS A 70 -22.04 9.92 -9.17
N ARG A 71 -22.58 11.12 -8.89
CA ARG A 71 -22.05 12.37 -9.48
C ARG A 71 -20.60 12.59 -9.10
N TYR A 72 -20.25 12.54 -7.81
CA TYR A 72 -18.86 12.70 -7.38
C TYR A 72 -17.94 11.65 -7.99
N LEU A 73 -18.40 10.40 -8.11
CA LEU A 73 -17.62 9.33 -8.70
C LEU A 73 -17.33 9.60 -10.19
N LEU A 74 -18.34 9.97 -10.97
CA LEU A 74 -18.16 10.27 -12.39
C LEU A 74 -17.30 11.51 -12.62
N LEU A 75 -17.44 12.55 -11.79
CA LEU A 75 -16.55 13.70 -11.81
C LEU A 75 -15.09 13.27 -11.54
N ALA A 76 -14.86 12.39 -10.57
CA ALA A 76 -13.52 11.87 -10.26
C ALA A 76 -12.93 10.98 -11.39
N GLN A 77 -13.79 10.28 -12.13
CA GLN A 77 -13.40 9.42 -13.24
C GLN A 77 -13.20 10.17 -14.56
N CYS A 78 -13.77 11.37 -14.70
CA CYS A 78 -13.64 12.20 -15.90
C CYS A 78 -12.44 13.14 -15.77
N PRO A 79 -11.31 12.90 -16.48
CA PRO A 79 -10.10 13.72 -16.33
C PRO A 79 -10.33 15.19 -16.65
N ARG A 80 -11.16 15.49 -17.66
CA ARG A 80 -11.49 16.86 -18.10
C ARG A 80 -12.28 17.63 -17.05
N ALA A 81 -13.12 16.96 -16.27
CA ALA A 81 -13.93 17.62 -15.25
C ALA A 81 -13.04 18.29 -14.17
N ALA A 82 -11.91 17.65 -13.83
CA ALA A 82 -10.97 18.17 -12.84
C ALA A 82 -10.35 19.51 -13.26
N ASP A 83 -10.17 19.73 -14.57
CA ASP A 83 -9.59 20.95 -15.13
C ASP A 83 -10.62 22.09 -15.20
N CYS A 84 -11.87 21.78 -15.57
CA CYS A 84 -12.99 22.74 -15.64
C CYS A 84 -13.39 23.30 -14.27
N GLY A 85 -13.07 22.58 -13.20
CA GLY A 85 -13.56 22.90 -11.88
C GLY A 85 -13.03 24.21 -11.29
N ALA A 86 -11.89 24.77 -11.74
CA ALA A 86 -11.12 25.81 -11.05
C ALA A 86 -11.92 26.99 -10.46
N ALA A 87 -13.05 27.37 -11.08
CA ALA A 87 -13.95 28.43 -10.63
C ALA A 87 -15.08 28.00 -9.65
N ALA A 88 -15.45 26.72 -9.60
CA ALA A 88 -16.48 26.22 -8.70
C ALA A 88 -15.90 26.04 -7.28
N ALA A 89 -16.45 26.78 -6.32
CA ALA A 89 -16.07 26.73 -4.90
C ALA A 89 -16.06 25.29 -4.39
N SER A 90 -15.00 24.89 -3.69
CA SER A 90 -14.98 23.60 -2.99
C SER A 90 -16.22 23.54 -2.07
N PRO A 91 -17.01 22.46 -2.12
CA PRO A 91 -18.24 22.34 -1.34
C PRO A 91 -18.00 22.29 0.17
N ALA A 92 -16.74 22.32 0.63
CA ALA A 92 -16.36 22.24 2.03
C ALA A 92 -15.75 23.53 2.61
N GLY A 93 -15.65 24.64 1.87
CA GLY A 93 -15.07 25.89 2.40
C GLY A 93 -13.66 25.72 2.99
N SER A 94 -12.93 24.67 2.57
CA SER A 94 -11.75 24.16 3.28
C SER A 94 -10.50 25.03 3.13
N GLY A 95 -10.58 26.13 2.36
CA GLY A 95 -9.55 27.18 2.25
C GLY A 95 -8.19 26.74 1.69
N LEU A 96 -7.93 25.43 1.62
CA LEU A 96 -6.67 24.84 1.18
C LEU A 96 -6.88 24.20 -0.19
N PRO A 97 -6.03 24.52 -1.19
CA PRO A 97 -6.11 23.85 -2.47
C PRO A 97 -5.91 22.35 -2.24
N CYS A 98 -6.83 21.51 -2.70
CA CYS A 98 -6.70 20.06 -2.73
C CYS A 98 -6.93 19.64 -4.18
N ASN A 99 -6.27 18.58 -4.63
CA ASN A 99 -6.55 18.03 -5.94
C ASN A 99 -8.00 17.53 -5.99
N ARG A 100 -8.76 18.01 -6.97
CA ARG A 100 -10.21 17.76 -7.09
C ARG A 100 -10.55 16.29 -7.25
N VAL A 101 -9.72 15.52 -7.95
CA VAL A 101 -9.96 14.08 -8.13
C VAL A 101 -9.88 13.34 -6.79
N VAL A 102 -8.90 13.70 -5.95
CA VAL A 102 -8.75 13.13 -4.59
C VAL A 102 -9.97 13.47 -3.74
N GLU A 103 -10.42 14.72 -3.81
CA GLU A 103 -11.57 15.25 -3.07
C GLU A 103 -12.88 14.60 -3.51
N TRP A 104 -13.13 14.49 -4.81
CA TRP A 104 -14.35 13.88 -5.35
C TRP A 104 -14.43 12.39 -5.04
N PHE A 105 -13.34 11.62 -5.12
CA PHE A 105 -13.35 10.23 -4.65
C PHE A 105 -13.67 10.15 -3.14
N HIS A 106 -13.11 11.04 -2.33
CA HIS A 106 -13.38 11.08 -0.88
C HIS A 106 -14.86 11.42 -0.61
N PHE A 107 -15.43 12.36 -1.34
CA PHE A 107 -16.83 12.73 -1.22
C PHE A 107 -17.78 11.64 -1.71
N ALA A 108 -17.48 11.00 -2.84
CA ALA A 108 -18.22 9.81 -3.29
C ALA A 108 -18.23 8.73 -2.19
N ALA A 109 -17.09 8.51 -1.53
CA ALA A 109 -16.98 7.55 -0.44
C ALA A 109 -17.86 7.92 0.77
N ASN A 110 -17.88 9.19 1.17
CA ASN A 110 -18.74 9.69 2.26
C ASN A 110 -20.23 9.44 1.95
N GLU A 111 -20.64 9.68 0.71
CA GLU A 111 -22.04 9.48 0.29
C GLU A 111 -22.40 7.99 0.19
N PHE A 112 -21.55 7.14 -0.38
CA PHE A 112 -21.77 5.69 -0.38
C PHE A 112 -21.84 5.13 1.05
N ARG A 113 -21.04 5.66 1.98
CA ARG A 113 -21.09 5.29 3.40
C ARG A 113 -22.44 5.67 4.01
N ARG A 114 -22.94 6.88 3.73
CA ARG A 114 -24.26 7.34 4.18
C ARG A 114 -25.38 6.45 3.66
N ALA A 115 -25.25 5.97 2.42
CA ALA A 115 -26.15 4.99 1.81
C ALA A 115 -25.96 3.53 2.32
N GLN A 116 -25.11 3.29 3.32
CA GLN A 116 -24.76 1.96 3.87
C GLN A 116 -24.11 1.00 2.85
N LEU A 117 -23.52 1.52 1.78
CA LEU A 117 -22.79 0.76 0.76
C LEU A 117 -21.30 0.70 1.11
N LEU A 118 -20.97 0.09 2.25
CA LEU A 118 -19.63 0.12 2.87
C LEU A 118 -18.51 -0.35 1.94
N ALA A 119 -18.72 -1.44 1.18
CA ALA A 119 -17.71 -1.94 0.24
C ALA A 119 -17.37 -0.90 -0.85
N ARG A 120 -18.38 -0.18 -1.36
CA ARG A 120 -18.19 0.86 -2.39
C ARG A 120 -17.58 2.12 -1.81
N ALA A 121 -18.00 2.50 -0.61
CA ALA A 121 -17.37 3.58 0.13
C ALA A 121 -15.87 3.32 0.33
N ALA A 122 -15.51 2.10 0.75
CA ALA A 122 -14.11 1.73 0.98
C ALA A 122 -13.26 1.78 -0.29
N GLN A 123 -13.79 1.28 -1.42
CA GLN A 123 -13.12 1.35 -2.72
C GLN A 123 -12.90 2.80 -3.17
N CYS A 124 -13.88 3.68 -2.97
CA CYS A 124 -13.75 5.11 -3.29
C CYS A 124 -12.69 5.81 -2.40
N TYR A 125 -12.69 5.53 -1.08
CA TYR A 125 -11.63 6.02 -0.19
C TYR A 125 -10.25 5.50 -0.60
N PHE A 126 -10.15 4.23 -1.01
CA PHE A 126 -8.89 3.67 -1.49
C PHE A 126 -8.41 4.41 -2.75
N ASN A 127 -9.29 4.65 -3.73
CA ASN A 127 -8.95 5.38 -4.94
C ASN A 127 -8.53 6.84 -4.65
N SER A 128 -9.19 7.52 -3.71
CA SER A 128 -8.79 8.83 -3.21
C SER A 128 -7.35 8.81 -2.67
N ALA A 129 -7.04 7.85 -1.81
CA ALA A 129 -5.71 7.69 -1.23
C ALA A 129 -4.63 7.32 -2.26
N ALA A 130 -4.95 6.42 -3.19
CA ALA A 130 -4.04 6.01 -4.25
C ALA A 130 -3.71 7.20 -5.17
N ARG A 131 -4.71 8.02 -5.52
CA ARG A 131 -4.50 9.23 -6.32
C ARG A 131 -3.64 10.25 -5.59
N ALA A 132 -3.85 10.45 -4.29
CA ALA A 132 -3.00 11.34 -3.48
C ALA A 132 -1.53 10.90 -3.49
N LEU A 133 -1.27 9.59 -3.39
CA LEU A 133 0.09 9.05 -3.47
C LEU A 133 0.73 9.27 -4.85
N GLN A 134 -0.02 9.04 -5.93
CA GLN A 134 0.44 9.28 -7.31
C GLN A 134 0.84 10.75 -7.53
N LEU A 135 0.03 11.70 -7.01
CA LEU A 135 0.33 13.13 -7.10
C LEU A 135 1.61 13.47 -6.34
N ALA A 136 1.78 12.94 -5.13
CA ALA A 136 2.98 13.16 -4.32
C ALA A 136 4.23 12.51 -4.92
N ALA A 137 4.09 11.48 -5.74
CA ALA A 137 5.18 10.87 -6.49
C ALA A 137 5.65 11.76 -7.65
N ALA A 138 4.70 12.40 -8.35
CA ALA A 138 4.95 13.19 -9.55
C ALA A 138 5.41 14.64 -9.26
N ALA A 139 5.06 15.21 -8.12
CA ALA A 139 5.27 16.63 -7.83
C ALA A 139 6.32 16.91 -6.74
N SER A 140 6.97 18.07 -6.83
CA SER A 140 7.67 18.73 -5.71
C SER A 140 6.63 19.37 -4.76
N ILE A 141 7.06 19.81 -3.58
CA ILE A 141 6.21 20.24 -2.44
C ILE A 141 5.35 21.46 -2.81
N ALA A 142 4.20 21.23 -3.44
CA ALA A 142 3.17 22.22 -3.66
C ALA A 142 2.08 22.09 -2.58
N ALA A 143 1.44 23.21 -2.21
CA ALA A 143 0.46 23.26 -1.12
C ALA A 143 -0.74 22.33 -1.37
N ASP A 144 -1.12 22.15 -2.64
CA ASP A 144 -2.17 21.25 -3.09
C ASP A 144 -1.83 19.78 -2.86
N VAL A 145 -0.56 19.40 -3.05
CA VAL A 145 -0.05 18.05 -2.78
C VAL A 145 -0.12 17.75 -1.29
N ALA A 146 0.25 18.70 -0.42
CA ALA A 146 0.20 18.52 1.03
C ALA A 146 -1.24 18.29 1.54
N SER A 147 -2.19 19.11 1.08
CA SER A 147 -3.62 18.96 1.40
C SER A 147 -4.19 17.63 0.88
N SER A 148 -3.86 17.27 -0.37
CA SER A 148 -4.27 16.00 -0.99
C SER A 148 -3.72 14.80 -0.25
N MET A 149 -2.48 14.88 0.23
CA MET A 149 -1.83 13.85 1.03
C MET A 149 -2.51 13.64 2.38
N ASP A 150 -2.86 14.72 3.09
CA ASP A 150 -3.60 14.63 4.34
C ASP A 150 -4.98 14.00 4.15
N MET A 151 -5.71 14.43 3.11
CA MET A 151 -6.98 13.82 2.73
C MET A 151 -6.79 12.34 2.38
N GLY A 152 -5.76 11.99 1.60
CA GLY A 152 -5.41 10.62 1.26
C GLY A 152 -5.11 9.75 2.48
N LEU A 153 -4.42 10.29 3.49
CA LEU A 153 -4.14 9.58 4.75
C LEU A 153 -5.44 9.27 5.53
N ARG A 154 -6.36 10.24 5.58
CA ARG A 154 -7.69 10.07 6.16
C ARG A 154 -8.48 9.01 5.38
N SER A 155 -8.52 9.12 4.06
CA SER A 155 -9.18 8.15 3.16
C SER A 155 -8.62 6.73 3.34
N ALA A 156 -7.30 6.53 3.34
CA ALA A 156 -6.69 5.22 3.52
C ALA A 156 -7.04 4.58 4.88
N SER A 157 -7.14 5.40 5.93
CA SER A 157 -7.58 4.94 7.25
C SER A 157 -9.04 4.50 7.25
N GLN A 158 -9.92 5.26 6.60
CA GLN A 158 -11.34 4.92 6.47
C GLN A 158 -11.54 3.67 5.61
N ALA A 159 -10.84 3.58 4.47
CA ALA A 159 -10.87 2.41 3.60
C ALA A 159 -10.51 1.13 4.36
N ARG A 160 -9.41 1.14 5.14
CA ARG A 160 -9.02 -0.01 5.97
C ARG A 160 -10.14 -0.40 6.94
N SER A 161 -10.65 0.56 7.71
CA SER A 161 -11.68 0.31 8.73
C SER A 161 -12.91 -0.35 8.11
N MET A 162 -13.38 0.17 6.97
CA MET A 162 -14.55 -0.36 6.28
C MET A 162 -14.32 -1.73 5.65
N LEU A 163 -13.15 -1.96 5.05
CA LEU A 163 -12.83 -3.27 4.48
C LEU A 163 -12.78 -4.35 5.56
N GLN A 164 -12.28 -4.02 6.76
CA GLN A 164 -12.35 -4.92 7.92
C GLN A 164 -13.79 -5.16 8.36
N GLN A 165 -14.63 -4.12 8.41
CA GLN A 165 -16.06 -4.27 8.75
C GLN A 165 -16.81 -5.16 7.75
N VAL A 166 -16.44 -5.13 6.47
CA VAL A 166 -17.01 -5.98 5.41
C VAL A 166 -16.40 -7.39 5.41
N GLY A 167 -15.36 -7.66 6.21
CA GLY A 167 -14.68 -8.95 6.27
C GLY A 167 -13.66 -9.20 5.15
N ASN A 168 -13.23 -8.15 4.44
CA ASN A 168 -12.21 -8.23 3.41
C ASN A 168 -10.84 -7.81 3.97
N ASP A 169 -10.22 -8.72 4.71
CA ASP A 169 -8.94 -8.48 5.39
C ASP A 169 -7.77 -8.26 4.43
N GLU A 170 -7.79 -8.90 3.26
CA GLU A 170 -6.73 -8.76 2.25
C GLU A 170 -6.66 -7.34 1.69
N ASP A 171 -7.81 -6.78 1.35
CA ASP A 171 -7.91 -5.40 0.88
C ASP A 171 -7.70 -4.40 2.02
N ALA A 172 -8.17 -4.71 3.23
CA ALA A 172 -7.90 -3.87 4.41
C ALA A 172 -6.39 -3.74 4.69
N ASN A 173 -5.65 -4.84 4.56
CA ASN A 173 -4.20 -4.86 4.66
C ASN A 173 -3.54 -4.06 3.54
N THR A 174 -4.08 -4.13 2.32
CA THR A 174 -3.62 -3.33 1.18
C THR A 174 -3.83 -1.82 1.42
N ALA A 175 -5.00 -1.43 1.94
CA ALA A 175 -5.27 -0.06 2.37
C ALA A 175 -4.34 0.40 3.51
N HIS A 176 -3.98 -0.51 4.42
CA HIS A 176 -2.98 -0.22 5.45
C HIS A 176 -1.60 0.07 4.88
N ALA A 177 -1.14 -0.76 3.92
CA ALA A 177 0.13 -0.55 3.24
C ALA A 177 0.14 0.80 2.49
N LEU A 178 -0.94 1.13 1.78
CA LEU A 178 -1.13 2.42 1.11
C LEU A 178 -1.01 3.60 2.09
N ARG A 179 -1.63 3.49 3.27
CA ARG A 179 -1.49 4.50 4.34
C ARG A 179 -0.04 4.67 4.79
N MET A 180 0.71 3.58 4.92
CA MET A 180 2.12 3.65 5.32
C MET A 180 2.98 4.31 4.24
N ASP A 181 2.70 4.07 2.97
CA ASP A 181 3.41 4.74 1.87
C ASP A 181 3.11 6.23 1.80
N LEU A 182 1.86 6.64 2.00
CA LEU A 182 1.51 8.05 2.13
C LEU A 182 2.26 8.70 3.29
N LYS A 183 2.31 8.06 4.48
CA LYS A 183 3.09 8.59 5.61
C LYS A 183 4.58 8.70 5.25
N ARG A 184 5.14 7.66 4.64
CA ARG A 184 6.55 7.62 4.24
C ARG A 184 6.85 8.76 3.27
N ARG A 185 6.00 8.98 2.27
CA ARG A 185 6.16 10.07 1.30
C ARG A 185 6.02 11.44 1.96
N ALA A 186 5.08 11.62 2.88
CA ALA A 186 4.97 12.85 3.67
C ALA A 186 6.25 13.13 4.49
N HIS A 187 6.84 12.10 5.11
CA HIS A 187 8.12 12.24 5.81
C HIS A 187 9.28 12.60 4.87
N SER A 188 9.33 12.00 3.67
CA SER A 188 10.32 12.32 2.65
C SER A 188 10.22 13.77 2.20
N LEU A 189 9.00 14.25 1.91
CA LEU A 189 8.76 15.63 1.47
C LEU A 189 9.11 16.64 2.57
N ASN A 190 8.93 16.30 3.85
CA ASN A 190 9.28 17.14 4.98
C ASN A 190 10.74 17.03 5.44
N GLY A 191 11.62 16.34 4.69
CA GLY A 191 13.03 16.16 5.04
C GLY A 191 13.30 15.30 6.30
N ARG A 192 12.29 14.55 6.78
CA ARG A 192 12.39 13.73 8.01
C ARG A 192 12.90 12.33 7.70
N TRP A 193 14.20 12.22 7.41
CA TRP A 193 14.84 10.98 6.93
C TRP A 193 14.70 9.78 7.89
N LEU A 194 14.81 9.97 9.20
CA LEU A 194 14.63 8.89 10.19
C LEU A 194 13.22 8.30 10.13
N GLY A 195 12.21 9.16 10.07
CA GLY A 195 10.82 8.74 9.92
C GLY A 195 10.55 8.05 8.58
N TYR A 196 11.22 8.50 7.52
CA TYR A 196 11.17 7.83 6.22
C TYR A 196 11.73 6.40 6.28
N LEU A 197 12.92 6.22 6.88
CA LEU A 197 13.55 4.91 6.99
C LEU A 197 12.76 3.94 7.86
N SER A 198 12.26 4.40 9.02
CA SER A 198 11.45 3.55 9.90
C SER A 198 10.16 3.09 9.21
N LEU A 199 9.51 3.99 8.45
CA LEU A 199 8.33 3.66 7.66
C LEU A 199 8.65 2.80 6.42
N LEU A 200 9.87 2.86 5.89
CA LEU A 200 10.30 1.97 4.82
C LEU A 200 10.43 0.54 5.33
N VAL A 201 11.08 0.35 6.49
CA VAL A 201 11.18 -0.97 7.15
C VAL A 201 9.79 -1.49 7.52
N TRP A 202 8.96 -0.64 8.12
CA TRP A 202 7.59 -1.00 8.50
C TRP A 202 6.69 -1.28 7.30
N GLY A 203 6.85 -0.52 6.20
CA GLY A 203 6.17 -0.76 4.94
C GLY A 203 6.53 -2.11 4.33
N GLY A 204 7.81 -2.51 4.43
CA GLY A 204 8.24 -3.86 4.09
C GLY A 204 7.53 -4.92 4.94
N LEU A 205 7.61 -4.78 6.26
CA LEU A 205 6.97 -5.71 7.21
C LEU A 205 5.47 -5.88 6.92
N THR A 206 4.75 -4.79 6.69
CA THR A 206 3.31 -4.81 6.44
C THR A 206 2.94 -5.40 5.08
N ARG A 207 3.70 -5.18 4.00
CA ARG A 207 3.37 -5.77 2.69
C ARG A 207 3.63 -7.28 2.60
N TYR A 208 4.72 -7.73 3.22
CA TYR A 208 5.10 -9.15 3.20
C TYR A 208 4.42 -9.94 4.32
N GLY A 209 4.09 -9.28 5.43
CA GLY A 209 3.35 -9.83 6.56
C GLY A 209 1.82 -9.88 6.40
N THR A 210 1.27 -9.63 5.20
CA THR A 210 -0.19 -9.57 4.99
C THR A 210 -0.78 -10.64 4.08
N ARG A 211 0.05 -11.42 3.36
CA ARG A 211 -0.41 -12.62 2.62
C ARG A 211 0.52 -13.80 2.89
N ALA A 212 -0.04 -14.93 3.32
CA ALA A 212 0.72 -16.14 3.62
C ALA A 212 1.55 -16.62 2.42
N ALA A 213 0.98 -16.61 1.22
CA ALA A 213 1.69 -17.00 0.00
C ALA A 213 2.91 -16.10 -0.27
N ARG A 214 2.78 -14.78 -0.10
CA ARG A 214 3.89 -13.84 -0.28
C ARG A 214 4.96 -14.04 0.77
N TRP A 215 4.56 -14.20 2.03
CA TRP A 215 5.46 -14.51 3.14
C TRP A 215 6.28 -15.77 2.87
N TRP A 216 5.65 -16.85 2.41
CA TRP A 216 6.34 -18.10 2.04
C TRP A 216 7.31 -17.92 0.88
N ILE A 217 6.91 -17.20 -0.18
CA ILE A 217 7.79 -16.93 -1.32
C ILE A 217 9.03 -16.16 -0.88
N THR A 218 8.85 -15.10 -0.08
CA THR A 218 9.96 -14.27 0.37
C THR A 218 10.83 -14.95 1.43
N LEU A 219 10.25 -15.78 2.29
CA LEU A 219 10.98 -16.65 3.21
C LEU A 219 11.89 -17.62 2.44
N THR A 220 11.34 -18.27 1.42
CA THR A 220 12.07 -19.22 0.56
C THR A 220 13.20 -18.51 -0.19
N ALA A 221 12.93 -17.33 -0.75
CA ALA A 221 13.94 -16.51 -1.41
C ALA A 221 15.06 -16.06 -0.44
N ALA A 222 14.71 -15.68 0.79
CA ALA A 222 15.68 -15.30 1.81
C ALA A 222 16.56 -16.50 2.22
N LEU A 223 15.96 -17.69 2.41
CA LEU A 223 16.69 -18.92 2.68
C LEU A 223 17.64 -19.28 1.54
N ALA A 224 17.19 -19.15 0.29
CA ALA A 224 18.02 -19.40 -0.88
C ALA A 224 19.20 -18.41 -0.95
N ALA A 225 18.95 -17.12 -0.75
CA ALA A 225 20.00 -16.09 -0.72
C ALA A 225 21.03 -16.33 0.39
N MET A 226 20.58 -16.69 1.60
CA MET A 226 21.47 -17.03 2.71
C MET A 226 22.25 -18.32 2.45
N THR A 227 21.62 -19.32 1.84
CA THR A 227 22.30 -20.56 1.41
C THR A 227 23.44 -20.25 0.45
N VAL A 228 23.22 -19.36 -0.53
CA VAL A 228 24.26 -18.91 -1.46
C VAL A 228 25.35 -18.14 -0.72
N ALA A 229 24.99 -17.22 0.17
CA ALA A 229 25.97 -16.46 0.96
C ALA A 229 26.85 -17.37 1.82
N TYR A 230 26.26 -18.35 2.50
CA TYR A 230 27.01 -19.37 3.25
C TYR A 230 27.85 -20.26 2.34
N ALA A 231 27.34 -20.65 1.17
CA ALA A 231 28.12 -21.42 0.21
C ALA A 231 29.37 -20.64 -0.22
N SER A 232 29.22 -19.37 -0.62
CA SER A 232 30.33 -18.48 -0.96
C SER A 232 31.31 -18.26 0.19
N PHE A 233 30.81 -18.16 1.43
CA PHE A 233 31.64 -18.09 2.62
C PHE A 233 32.45 -19.39 2.81
N THR A 234 31.80 -20.55 2.73
CA THR A 234 32.48 -21.84 2.90
C THR A 234 33.50 -22.14 1.81
N THR A 235 33.25 -21.72 0.56
CA THR A 235 34.18 -21.92 -0.55
C THR A 235 35.34 -20.93 -0.56
N SER A 236 35.11 -19.66 -0.21
CA SER A 236 36.17 -18.65 -0.15
C SER A 236 37.15 -18.89 1.00
N VAL A 237 36.68 -19.34 2.16
CA VAL A 237 37.53 -19.69 3.32
C VAL A 237 38.34 -20.97 3.07
N SER A 238 37.80 -21.92 2.29
CA SER A 238 38.52 -23.15 1.91
C SER A 238 39.74 -22.92 0.99
N ALA A 239 39.86 -21.75 0.37
CA ALA A 239 40.92 -21.45 -0.60
C ALA A 239 42.17 -20.82 0.02
N SER A 240 42.12 -20.30 1.26
CA SER A 240 43.21 -19.49 1.82
C SER A 240 44.02 -20.13 2.95
N ASP A 241 43.47 -21.09 3.73
CA ASP A 241 44.26 -21.88 4.69
C ASP A 241 43.45 -23.10 5.17
N SER A 242 44.05 -24.28 4.99
CA SER A 242 43.43 -25.61 5.12
C SER A 242 43.26 -26.09 6.57
N SER A 243 42.32 -25.48 7.32
CA SER A 243 41.73 -26.06 8.55
C SER A 243 40.62 -25.19 9.19
N SER A 244 40.12 -24.16 8.51
CA SER A 244 39.32 -23.12 9.18
C SER A 244 37.81 -23.26 8.92
N LEU A 245 37.04 -23.39 10.01
CA LEU A 245 35.58 -23.28 10.11
C LEU A 245 34.72 -24.35 9.43
N TYR A 246 35.00 -24.79 8.19
CA TYR A 246 34.24 -25.87 7.53
C TYR A 246 34.46 -27.22 8.22
N GLU A 247 35.71 -27.56 8.57
CA GLU A 247 36.01 -28.74 9.40
C GLU A 247 35.45 -28.61 10.82
N ALA A 248 35.49 -27.41 11.42
CA ALA A 248 34.89 -27.16 12.74
C ALA A 248 33.35 -27.32 12.72
N LEU A 249 32.69 -26.88 11.64
CA LEU A 249 31.27 -27.09 11.37
C LEU A 249 30.92 -28.58 11.23
N LEU A 250 31.76 -29.34 10.52
CA LEU A 250 31.61 -30.78 10.32
C LEU A 250 31.83 -31.56 11.63
N LEU A 251 32.88 -31.23 12.39
CA LEU A 251 33.19 -31.88 13.67
C LEU A 251 32.15 -31.59 14.76
N HIS A 252 31.66 -30.35 14.87
CA HIS A 252 30.71 -30.00 15.94
C HIS A 252 29.27 -30.43 15.68
N ASN A 253 28.83 -30.50 14.43
CA ASN A 253 27.44 -30.85 14.12
C ASN A 253 27.24 -32.32 13.74
N GLY A 254 28.31 -33.12 13.66
CA GLY A 254 28.23 -34.56 13.30
C GLY A 254 27.64 -34.81 11.91
N LEU A 255 27.60 -33.79 11.05
CA LEU A 255 27.02 -33.87 9.72
C LEU A 255 28.06 -34.48 8.77
N GLY A 256 27.79 -35.72 8.31
CA GLY A 256 28.57 -36.34 7.25
C GLY A 256 28.64 -35.44 6.01
N ALA A 257 29.82 -35.37 5.39
CA ALA A 257 30.24 -34.41 4.37
C ALA A 257 29.37 -34.36 3.09
N ARG A 258 28.15 -33.81 3.17
CA ARG A 258 27.38 -33.38 2.00
C ARG A 258 27.56 -31.87 1.85
N SER A 259 28.63 -31.49 1.16
CA SER A 259 29.11 -30.11 0.97
C SER A 259 28.04 -29.11 0.50
N TRP A 260 27.02 -29.57 -0.24
CA TRP A 260 25.96 -28.71 -0.76
C TRP A 260 24.76 -28.54 0.19
N LEU A 261 24.55 -29.45 1.16
CA LEU A 261 23.43 -29.38 2.12
C LEU A 261 23.77 -28.52 3.34
N THR A 262 25.05 -28.46 3.73
CA THR A 262 25.51 -27.71 4.91
C THR A 262 25.15 -26.22 4.85
N PRO A 263 25.32 -25.49 3.74
CA PRO A 263 24.94 -24.08 3.66
C PRO A 263 23.43 -23.87 3.81
N ALA A 264 22.61 -24.78 3.28
CA ALA A 264 21.15 -24.73 3.40
C ALA A 264 20.69 -25.02 4.84
N TYR A 265 21.30 -26.02 5.47
CA TYR A 265 21.07 -26.33 6.89
C TYR A 265 21.39 -25.14 7.78
N LEU A 266 22.56 -24.51 7.60
CA LEU A 266 22.96 -23.31 8.35
C LEU A 266 22.01 -22.14 8.11
N ALA A 267 21.59 -21.91 6.86
CA ALA A 267 20.60 -20.89 6.54
C ALA A 267 19.28 -21.12 7.28
N VAL A 268 18.78 -22.37 7.33
CA VAL A 268 17.53 -22.70 8.04
C VAL A 268 17.69 -22.56 9.55
N VAL A 269 18.71 -23.18 10.15
CA VAL A 269 18.90 -23.17 11.60
C VAL A 269 19.11 -21.74 12.10
N ASN A 270 20.05 -20.99 11.52
CA ASN A 270 20.31 -19.62 11.94
C ASN A 270 19.12 -18.68 11.69
N LEU A 271 18.24 -19.01 10.73
CA LEU A 271 16.99 -18.26 10.55
C LEU A 271 16.06 -18.45 11.74
N PHE A 272 15.85 -19.68 12.22
CA PHE A 272 14.90 -19.96 13.29
C PHE A 272 15.47 -19.81 14.71
N THR A 273 16.78 -19.93 14.88
CA THR A 273 17.45 -19.87 16.19
C THR A 273 18.14 -18.53 16.45
N PHE A 274 17.94 -17.52 15.59
CA PHE A 274 18.62 -16.21 15.70
C PHE A 274 20.15 -16.31 15.79
N GLY A 275 20.76 -17.27 15.10
CA GLY A 275 22.20 -17.51 15.16
C GLY A 275 22.72 -18.09 16.49
N SER A 276 21.85 -18.43 17.44
CA SER A 276 22.27 -18.97 18.75
C SER A 276 22.76 -20.43 18.70
N TYR A 277 22.39 -21.19 17.66
CA TYR A 277 22.74 -22.61 17.56
C TYR A 277 24.15 -22.84 17.01
N THR A 278 24.79 -21.81 16.48
CA THR A 278 26.19 -21.88 16.07
C THR A 278 27.06 -21.30 17.19
N ASN A 279 27.68 -22.16 18.00
CA ASN A 279 28.87 -21.80 18.81
C ASN A 279 30.09 -21.41 17.94
N LEU A 280 29.84 -21.05 16.68
CA LEU A 280 30.82 -20.74 15.65
C LEU A 280 30.60 -19.27 15.31
N THR A 281 31.29 -18.42 16.05
CA THR A 281 31.45 -17.02 15.69
C THR A 281 32.51 -16.93 14.59
N PRO A 282 32.16 -16.52 13.36
CA PRO A 282 33.14 -16.27 12.32
C PRO A 282 34.14 -15.23 12.82
N GLN A 283 35.43 -15.54 12.69
CA GLN A 283 36.50 -14.62 13.12
C GLN A 283 36.83 -13.55 12.06
N ASN A 284 36.16 -13.61 10.91
CA ASN A 284 36.31 -12.64 9.84
C ASN A 284 35.11 -11.69 9.77
N TRP A 285 35.38 -10.42 9.52
CA TRP A 285 34.36 -9.36 9.42
C TRP A 285 33.24 -9.69 8.42
N PHE A 286 33.57 -10.43 7.35
CA PHE A 286 32.60 -10.83 6.32
C PHE A 286 31.59 -11.87 6.84
N GLY A 287 32.05 -12.87 7.61
CA GLY A 287 31.15 -13.86 8.21
C GLY A 287 30.30 -13.24 9.33
N GLU A 288 30.87 -12.34 10.12
CA GLU A 288 30.12 -11.58 11.13
C GLU A 288 29.01 -10.74 10.48
N ALA A 289 29.31 -10.10 9.34
CA ALA A 289 28.32 -9.35 8.57
C ALA A 289 27.19 -10.26 8.05
N ILE A 290 27.49 -11.46 7.56
CA ILE A 290 26.46 -12.44 7.11
C ILE A 290 25.55 -12.83 8.28
N LEU A 291 26.12 -13.16 9.45
CA LEU A 291 25.34 -13.50 10.64
C LEU A 291 24.47 -12.33 11.12
N MET A 292 25.01 -11.10 11.13
CA MET A 292 24.26 -9.92 11.52
C MET A 292 23.08 -9.67 10.56
N VAL A 293 23.31 -9.73 9.25
CA VAL A 293 22.26 -9.58 8.24
C VAL A 293 21.23 -10.69 8.40
N GLN A 294 21.66 -11.94 8.62
CA GLN A 294 20.72 -13.04 8.82
C GLN A 294 19.91 -12.86 10.10
N ALA A 295 20.50 -12.47 11.23
CA ALA A 295 19.77 -12.22 12.47
C ALA A 295 18.70 -11.14 12.31
N LEU A 296 19.00 -10.06 11.58
CA LEU A 296 18.03 -9.02 11.23
C LEU A 296 16.89 -9.57 10.35
N VAL A 297 17.24 -10.41 9.36
CA VAL A 297 16.30 -11.09 8.48
C VAL A 297 15.42 -12.08 9.27
N SER A 298 15.98 -12.85 10.19
CA SER A 298 15.28 -13.75 11.10
C SER A 298 14.27 -13.01 11.95
N PHE A 299 14.67 -11.90 12.56
CA PHE A 299 13.80 -11.07 13.37
C PHE A 299 12.61 -10.56 12.57
N PHE A 300 12.85 -10.10 11.34
CA PHE A 300 11.80 -9.70 10.41
C PHE A 300 10.83 -10.85 10.08
N TRP A 301 11.34 -12.04 9.73
CA TRP A 301 10.49 -13.16 9.28
C TRP A 301 9.74 -13.86 10.41
N ILE A 302 10.36 -14.03 11.57
CA ILE A 302 9.71 -14.66 12.74
C ILE A 302 8.63 -13.75 13.29
N THR A 303 8.88 -12.44 13.43
CA THR A 303 7.86 -11.51 13.93
C THR A 303 6.67 -11.40 12.98
N THR A 304 6.91 -11.33 11.66
CA THR A 304 5.83 -11.36 10.67
C THR A 304 5.09 -12.70 10.64
N GLY A 305 5.81 -13.83 10.74
CA GLY A 305 5.24 -15.19 10.77
C GLY A 305 4.38 -15.46 12.01
N ALA A 306 4.85 -15.08 13.19
CA ALA A 306 4.10 -15.20 14.44
C ALA A 306 2.79 -14.40 14.38
N THR A 307 2.80 -13.24 13.74
CA THR A 307 1.60 -12.41 13.55
C THR A 307 0.56 -13.09 12.64
N PHE A 308 0.97 -13.94 11.69
CA PHE A 308 0.04 -14.74 10.89
C PHE A 308 -0.57 -15.90 11.69
N LEU A 309 0.26 -16.63 12.44
CA LEU A 309 -0.18 -17.81 13.18
C LEU A 309 -1.15 -17.46 14.32
N THR A 310 -1.09 -16.24 14.85
CA THR A 310 -1.96 -15.75 15.93
C THR A 310 -3.26 -15.09 15.45
N ARG A 311 -3.45 -14.85 14.15
CA ARG A 311 -4.67 -14.23 13.58
C ARG A 311 -5.87 -15.19 13.46
N ARG A 312 -5.97 -16.19 14.35
CA ARG A 312 -7.15 -17.08 14.43
C ARG A 312 -8.28 -16.44 15.23
#